data_AF-A0A2P1UN85-F1
#
_entry.id   AF-A0A2P1UN85-F1
#
_cell.length_a   1.000
_cell.length_b   1.000
_cell.length_c   1.000
_cell.angle_alpha   90.00
_cell.angle_beta   90.00
_cell.angle_gamma   90.00
#
_symmetry.space_group_name_H-M   'P 1'
#
loop_
_entity.id
_entity.type
_entity.pdbx_description
1 polymer ?
#
loop_
_entity_poly.entity_id
_entity_poly.type
_entity_poly.pdbx_seq_one_letter_code
_entity_poly.pdbx_strand_id
1 'polypeptide(L)'
;MITNISRQLTTGALAIAGTVAALSFAGAAQAATILSGTLALTGTAQIDSWGTPNPMLKPLNVTAINGATGQFTGVTTSNVTTPASFALIGTGSGMMSMFTAPSSLANFIQITVNQAYPIGPGPGIVIGNITSTMAYGTFMTGIGGSTTTYMVTGDMTFDEPNGYPDLFGTFSIGFTRSVTGGQVSQSYNLSLQKSGLTVNVPEPSAILGIFAVAGVGFFLRRKS
;
A
#
# COMPACT_ATOMS: atom_id res chain seq x y z
N MET A 1 -16.19 -68.37 22.89
CA MET A 1 -16.77 -67.19 22.21
C MET A 1 -16.03 -65.96 22.72
N ILE A 2 -14.93 -65.58 22.07
CA ILE A 2 -14.17 -64.35 22.35
C ILE A 2 -14.09 -63.63 21.01
N THR A 3 -14.94 -62.62 20.86
CA THR A 3 -15.22 -61.96 19.59
C THR A 3 -14.52 -60.60 19.57
N ASN A 4 -13.61 -60.41 18.60
CA ASN A 4 -13.32 -59.15 17.91
C ASN A 4 -13.02 -57.85 18.72
N ILE A 5 -12.18 -57.88 19.76
CA ILE A 5 -11.65 -56.61 20.33
C ILE A 5 -10.47 -56.06 19.49
N SER A 6 -9.72 -56.91 18.79
CA SER A 6 -8.54 -56.49 18.02
C SER A 6 -8.84 -55.75 16.70
N ARG A 7 -10.08 -55.80 16.19
CA ARG A 7 -10.48 -55.11 14.95
C ARG A 7 -11.04 -53.70 15.15
N GLN A 8 -11.35 -53.29 16.39
CA GLN A 8 -11.91 -51.95 16.64
C GLN A 8 -10.83 -50.90 16.96
N LEU A 9 -9.67 -51.30 17.50
CA LEU A 9 -8.58 -50.37 17.81
C LEU A 9 -7.85 -49.84 16.56
N THR A 10 -7.80 -50.60 15.47
CA THR A 10 -7.14 -50.17 14.23
C THR A 10 -7.98 -49.18 13.43
N THR A 11 -9.30 -49.17 13.60
CA THR A 11 -10.22 -48.23 12.92
C THR A 11 -10.32 -46.89 13.64
N GLY A 12 -10.14 -46.88 14.98
CA GLY A 12 -10.16 -45.65 15.78
C GLY A 12 -8.90 -44.78 15.63
N ALA A 13 -7.74 -45.38 15.38
CA ALA A 13 -6.50 -44.63 15.20
C ALA A 13 -6.38 -43.96 13.81
N LEU A 14 -6.95 -44.56 12.76
CA LEU A 14 -6.87 -44.00 11.41
C LEU A 14 -7.89 -42.86 11.17
N ALA A 15 -9.02 -42.87 11.87
CA ALA A 15 -10.02 -41.81 11.80
C ALA A 15 -9.56 -40.51 12.51
N ILE A 16 -8.67 -40.61 13.51
CA ILE A 16 -8.11 -39.45 14.22
C ILE A 16 -6.90 -38.88 13.46
N ALA A 17 -6.17 -39.68 12.68
CA ALA A 17 -5.11 -39.16 11.80
C ALA A 17 -5.68 -38.38 10.60
N GLY A 18 -6.88 -38.72 10.14
CA GLY A 18 -7.58 -38.00 9.06
C GLY A 18 -8.11 -36.61 9.45
N THR A 19 -8.37 -36.37 10.74
CA THR A 19 -8.83 -35.06 11.22
C THR A 19 -7.71 -34.07 11.46
N VAL A 20 -6.49 -34.51 11.76
CA VAL A 20 -5.33 -33.59 11.95
C VAL A 20 -4.85 -33.03 10.61
N ALA A 21 -4.83 -33.83 9.53
CA ALA A 21 -4.48 -33.35 8.21
C ALA A 21 -5.53 -32.34 7.68
N ALA A 22 -6.83 -32.62 7.85
CA ALA A 22 -7.90 -31.73 7.41
C ALA A 22 -7.97 -30.40 8.20
N LEU A 23 -7.60 -30.39 9.49
CA LEU A 23 -7.45 -29.17 10.28
C LEU A 23 -6.16 -28.40 9.96
N SER A 24 -5.11 -29.07 9.48
CA SER A 24 -3.85 -28.42 9.10
C SER A 24 -3.88 -27.73 7.72
N PHE A 25 -4.78 -28.14 6.81
CA PHE A 25 -4.97 -27.49 5.51
C PHE A 25 -6.06 -26.41 5.51
N ALA A 26 -6.93 -26.36 6.53
CA ALA A 26 -7.92 -25.29 6.69
C ALA A 26 -7.30 -23.91 7.02
N GLY A 27 -6.01 -23.86 7.39
CA GLY A 27 -5.26 -22.64 7.69
C GLY A 27 -4.20 -22.23 6.65
N ALA A 28 -3.95 -23.04 5.62
CA ALA A 28 -2.88 -22.81 4.64
C ALA A 28 -3.36 -22.12 3.35
N ALA A 29 -4.68 -22.01 3.15
CA ALA A 29 -5.25 -21.05 2.22
C ALA A 29 -5.54 -19.75 3.00
N GLN A 30 -4.51 -19.15 3.60
CA GLN A 30 -4.59 -17.74 3.96
C GLN A 30 -4.90 -17.02 2.65
N ALA A 31 -6.13 -16.51 2.58
CA ALA A 31 -6.65 -15.84 1.41
C ALA A 31 -5.57 -14.89 0.90
N ALA A 32 -5.32 -14.93 -0.41
CA ALA A 32 -4.59 -13.86 -1.08
C ALA A 32 -5.32 -12.56 -0.73
N THR A 33 -4.84 -11.88 0.30
CA THR A 33 -5.58 -10.83 1.00
C THR A 33 -5.27 -9.54 0.27
N ILE A 34 -6.25 -9.02 -0.46
CA ILE A 34 -6.08 -7.81 -1.25
C ILE A 34 -6.19 -6.60 -0.31
N LEU A 35 -5.10 -6.32 0.43
CA LEU A 35 -4.89 -5.10 1.24
C LEU A 35 -4.64 -3.86 0.36
N SER A 36 -5.24 -3.82 -0.83
CA SER A 36 -5.11 -2.68 -1.76
C SER A 36 -6.07 -1.56 -1.39
N GLY A 37 -5.81 -0.37 -1.91
CA GLY A 37 -6.72 0.76 -1.76
C GLY A 37 -6.19 2.01 -2.42
N THR A 38 -7.09 2.96 -2.67
CA THR A 38 -6.72 4.31 -3.10
C THR A 38 -7.16 5.31 -2.06
N LEU A 39 -6.33 6.33 -1.82
CA LEU A 39 -6.68 7.49 -1.01
C LEU A 39 -6.33 8.75 -1.77
N ALA A 40 -7.31 9.62 -1.99
CA ALA A 40 -7.14 10.93 -2.59
C ALA A 40 -7.59 11.99 -1.60
N LEU A 41 -6.75 13.00 -1.35
CA LEU A 41 -7.03 14.08 -0.43
C LEU A 41 -6.52 15.41 -0.96
N THR A 42 -7.06 16.49 -0.41
CA THR A 42 -6.64 17.86 -0.69
C THR A 42 -6.40 18.62 0.60
N GLY A 43 -5.59 19.66 0.51
CA GLY A 43 -5.28 20.51 1.65
C GLY A 43 -4.73 21.86 1.24
N THR A 44 -4.45 22.68 2.23
CA THR A 44 -3.76 23.96 2.05
C THR A 44 -2.25 23.74 2.12
N ALA A 45 -1.49 24.60 1.46
CA ALA A 45 -0.04 24.53 1.47
C ALA A 45 0.59 25.92 1.58
N GLN A 46 1.86 25.96 1.98
CA GLN A 46 2.75 27.07 1.70
C GLN A 46 3.78 26.61 0.66
N ILE A 47 3.85 27.34 -0.44
CA ILE A 47 4.65 26.99 -1.61
C ILE A 47 5.54 28.18 -1.97
N ASP A 48 6.82 27.95 -2.12
CA ASP A 48 7.75 28.98 -2.57
C ASP A 48 7.46 29.41 -4.02
N SER A 49 7.74 30.68 -4.34
CA SER A 49 7.52 31.22 -5.68
C SER A 49 8.34 30.51 -6.75
N TRP A 50 7.84 30.49 -7.98
CA TRP A 50 8.64 30.09 -9.14
C TRP A 50 9.94 30.91 -9.23
N GLY A 51 11.03 30.29 -9.66
CA GLY A 51 12.36 30.92 -9.69
C GLY A 51 13.10 30.93 -8.36
N THR A 52 12.49 30.47 -7.26
CA THR A 52 13.19 30.29 -5.98
C THR A 52 14.15 29.10 -6.08
N PRO A 53 15.43 29.23 -5.67
CA PRO A 53 16.32 28.09 -5.56
C PRO A 53 15.82 27.11 -4.51
N ASN A 54 15.78 25.83 -4.86
CA ASN A 54 15.33 24.72 -4.04
C ASN A 54 13.97 24.98 -3.36
N PRO A 55 12.89 25.16 -4.15
CA PRO A 55 11.61 25.61 -3.62
C PRO A 55 11.08 24.62 -2.59
N MET A 56 10.63 25.15 -1.45
CA MET A 56 10.03 24.39 -0.37
C MET A 56 8.53 24.23 -0.58
N LEU A 57 8.05 22.99 -0.42
CA LEU A 57 6.65 22.61 -0.53
C LEU A 57 6.17 22.13 0.85
N LYS A 58 5.29 22.91 1.49
CA LYS A 58 4.82 22.68 2.86
C LYS A 58 3.32 22.46 2.91
N PRO A 59 2.82 21.22 2.98
CA PRO A 59 1.45 20.95 3.38
C PRO A 59 1.19 21.55 4.79
N LEU A 60 0.05 22.21 4.99
CA LEU A 60 -0.30 22.83 6.28
C LEU A 60 -1.43 22.07 6.99
N ASN A 61 -2.50 21.74 6.26
CA ASN A 61 -3.61 20.95 6.78
C ASN A 61 -4.33 20.18 5.68
N VAL A 62 -4.93 19.05 6.03
CA VAL A 62 -5.86 18.30 5.17
C VAL A 62 -7.23 18.96 5.26
N THR A 63 -7.84 19.34 4.13
CA THR A 63 -9.17 19.97 4.08
C THR A 63 -10.26 19.02 3.64
N ALA A 64 -9.94 18.03 2.80
CA ALA A 64 -10.92 17.07 2.32
C ALA A 64 -10.29 15.73 1.95
N ILE A 65 -11.09 14.67 2.08
CA ILE A 65 -10.84 13.36 1.47
C ILE A 65 -11.74 13.27 0.24
N ASN A 66 -11.12 13.21 -0.95
CA ASN A 66 -11.80 13.21 -2.24
C ASN A 66 -12.11 11.80 -2.75
N GLY A 67 -11.46 10.78 -2.19
CA GLY A 67 -11.74 9.39 -2.50
C GLY A 67 -10.99 8.47 -1.56
N ALA A 68 -11.63 7.41 -1.09
CA ALA A 68 -11.02 6.43 -0.21
C ALA A 68 -11.64 5.05 -0.49
N THR A 69 -10.82 4.07 -0.86
CA THR A 69 -11.27 2.73 -1.27
C THR A 69 -10.40 1.64 -0.64
N GLY A 70 -10.89 0.40 -0.70
CA GLY A 70 -10.17 -0.75 -0.12
C GLY A 70 -9.93 -0.55 1.37
N GLN A 71 -8.70 -0.76 1.83
CA GLN A 71 -8.33 -0.55 3.23
C GLN A 71 -8.59 0.90 3.72
N PHE A 72 -8.53 1.89 2.82
CA PHE A 72 -8.76 3.29 3.18
C PHE A 72 -10.23 3.67 3.21
N THR A 73 -11.16 2.74 2.93
CA THR A 73 -12.59 3.03 2.99
C THR A 73 -12.97 3.61 4.36
N GLY A 74 -13.77 4.68 4.37
CA GLY A 74 -14.22 5.33 5.61
C GLY A 74 -13.17 6.22 6.30
N VAL A 75 -11.97 6.38 5.72
CA VAL A 75 -10.99 7.37 6.18
C VAL A 75 -11.56 8.78 6.01
N THR A 76 -11.52 9.57 7.09
CA THR A 76 -11.91 10.97 7.12
C THR A 76 -10.69 11.87 7.37
N THR A 77 -10.85 13.19 7.30
CA THR A 77 -9.74 14.14 7.49
C THR A 77 -9.11 14.06 8.88
N SER A 78 -9.85 13.64 9.92
CA SER A 78 -9.31 13.43 11.27
C SER A 78 -8.46 12.17 11.40
N ASN A 79 -8.56 11.26 10.43
CA ASN A 79 -7.79 10.01 10.41
C ASN A 79 -6.44 10.16 9.71
N VAL A 80 -6.13 11.32 9.14
CA VAL A 80 -4.95 11.52 8.31
C VAL A 80 -4.12 12.66 8.85
N THR A 81 -2.82 12.43 9.04
CA THR A 81 -1.89 13.51 9.42
C THR A 81 -1.57 14.39 8.22
N THR A 82 -1.19 15.64 8.47
CA THR A 82 -0.64 16.51 7.43
C THR A 82 0.63 15.87 6.83
N PRO A 83 0.76 15.77 5.50
CA PRO A 83 1.95 15.19 4.91
C PRO A 83 3.22 16.00 5.21
N ALA A 84 4.37 15.32 5.28
CA ALA A 84 5.63 15.97 5.57
C ALA A 84 6.02 16.99 4.48
N SER A 85 6.66 18.08 4.91
CA SER A 85 7.21 19.10 4.01
C SER A 85 8.52 18.66 3.39
N PHE A 86 8.82 19.13 2.18
CA PHE A 86 10.09 18.85 1.51
C PHE A 86 10.47 19.93 0.51
N ALA A 87 11.77 20.01 0.22
CA ALA A 87 12.29 20.87 -0.83
C ALA A 87 12.53 20.07 -2.12
N LEU A 88 12.29 20.72 -3.25
CA LEU A 88 12.83 20.25 -4.52
C LEU A 88 14.28 20.73 -4.65
N ILE A 89 15.09 20.04 -5.44
CA ILE A 89 16.46 20.47 -5.75
C ILE A 89 16.49 21.00 -7.18
N GLY A 90 16.90 22.26 -7.35
CA GLY A 90 16.94 22.96 -8.62
C GLY A 90 16.30 24.34 -8.56
N THR A 91 16.13 24.99 -9.71
CA THR A 91 15.48 26.31 -9.82
C THR A 91 14.57 26.31 -11.02
N GLY A 92 13.30 26.67 -10.80
CA GLY A 92 12.31 26.76 -11.89
C GLY A 92 12.68 27.89 -12.84
N SER A 93 12.71 27.59 -14.15
CA SER A 93 12.96 28.56 -15.21
C SER A 93 12.08 28.28 -16.43
N GLY A 94 11.76 29.32 -17.19
CA GLY A 94 10.80 29.21 -18.30
C GLY A 94 9.39 28.78 -17.82
N MET A 95 8.65 28.14 -18.71
CA MET A 95 7.28 27.67 -18.43
C MET A 95 7.21 26.28 -17.78
N MET A 96 8.26 25.47 -17.93
CA MET A 96 8.34 24.12 -17.36
C MET A 96 9.78 23.84 -16.95
N SER A 97 9.98 23.16 -15.81
CA SER A 97 11.29 22.71 -15.36
C SER A 97 11.21 21.37 -14.67
N MET A 98 12.22 20.54 -14.92
CA MET A 98 12.47 19.33 -14.14
C MET A 98 13.24 19.71 -12.88
N PHE A 99 12.89 19.07 -11.78
CA PHE A 99 13.60 19.20 -10.51
C PHE A 99 14.14 17.83 -10.10
N THR A 100 15.21 17.84 -9.32
CA THR A 100 15.59 16.64 -8.60
C THR A 100 14.65 16.49 -7.40
N ALA A 101 13.98 15.34 -7.35
CA ALA A 101 13.01 15.02 -6.30
C ALA A 101 13.74 14.64 -4.99
N PRO A 102 13.09 14.78 -3.81
CA PRO A 102 13.70 14.33 -2.57
C PRO A 102 13.85 12.80 -2.57
N SER A 103 15.02 12.30 -2.19
CA SER A 103 15.39 10.88 -2.32
C SER A 103 14.43 9.96 -1.58
N SER A 104 14.14 10.24 -0.30
CA SER A 104 13.21 9.45 0.51
C SER A 104 12.74 10.24 1.72
N LEU A 105 11.45 10.17 2.05
CA LEU A 105 10.87 10.76 3.25
C LEU A 105 10.17 9.67 4.06
N ALA A 106 10.73 9.37 5.22
CA ALA A 106 10.11 8.49 6.20
C ALA A 106 8.98 9.21 6.94
N ASN A 107 7.97 8.46 7.38
CA ASN A 107 6.80 8.98 8.10
C ASN A 107 6.15 10.16 7.36
N PHE A 108 6.08 10.06 6.02
CA PHE A 108 5.53 11.12 5.19
C PHE A 108 4.07 11.41 5.52
N ILE A 109 3.28 10.37 5.79
CA ILE A 109 1.88 10.49 6.19
C ILE A 109 1.49 9.32 7.09
N GLN A 110 0.59 9.54 8.04
CA GLN A 110 -0.03 8.49 8.86
C GLN A 110 -1.53 8.48 8.63
N ILE A 111 -2.09 7.29 8.48
CA ILE A 111 -3.49 7.07 8.14
C ILE A 111 -4.08 6.05 9.11
N THR A 112 -5.00 6.51 9.95
CA THR A 112 -5.78 5.62 10.82
C THR A 112 -6.83 4.89 9.99
N VAL A 113 -6.72 3.57 9.93
CA VAL A 113 -7.65 2.69 9.23
C VAL A 113 -8.45 1.87 10.24
N ASN A 114 -9.67 1.47 9.87
CA ASN A 114 -10.56 0.68 10.72
C ASN A 114 -11.17 -0.52 9.98
N GLN A 115 -10.61 -0.87 8.82
CA GLN A 115 -11.14 -1.96 8.01
C GLN A 115 -10.72 -3.29 8.58
N ALA A 116 -11.71 -4.12 8.91
CA ALA A 116 -11.48 -5.49 9.36
C ALA A 116 -11.07 -6.39 8.19
N TYR A 117 -10.51 -7.55 8.53
CA TYR A 117 -10.22 -8.59 7.57
C TYR A 117 -11.49 -8.98 6.78
N PRO A 118 -11.43 -9.20 5.45
CA PRO A 118 -10.24 -9.28 4.59
C PRO A 118 -9.83 -7.96 3.89
N ILE A 119 -10.52 -6.85 4.17
CA ILE A 119 -10.32 -5.56 3.47
C ILE A 119 -9.17 -4.77 4.09
N GLY A 120 -8.93 -4.95 5.38
CA GLY A 120 -7.84 -4.34 6.12
C GLY A 120 -7.28 -5.25 7.22
N PRO A 121 -6.16 -4.86 7.83
CA PRO A 121 -5.50 -5.58 8.91
C PRO A 121 -6.22 -5.41 10.27
N GLY A 122 -7.41 -4.81 10.28
CA GLY A 122 -8.09 -4.33 11.48
C GLY A 122 -7.79 -2.86 11.79
N PRO A 123 -8.27 -2.35 12.93
CA PRO A 123 -7.98 -1.00 13.39
C PRO A 123 -6.47 -0.81 13.60
N GLY A 124 -5.93 0.30 13.12
CA GLY A 124 -4.51 0.63 13.29
C GLY A 124 -4.08 1.85 12.49
N ILE A 125 -2.79 2.17 12.58
CA ILE A 125 -2.17 3.28 11.85
C ILE A 125 -1.30 2.68 10.75
N VAL A 126 -1.60 3.05 9.50
CA VAL A 126 -0.73 2.78 8.36
C VAL A 126 0.23 3.95 8.23
N ILE A 127 1.54 3.68 8.20
CA ILE A 127 2.57 4.69 8.03
C ILE A 127 3.08 4.65 6.60
N GLY A 128 2.98 5.79 5.92
CA GLY A 128 3.43 5.97 4.56
C GLY A 128 4.84 6.53 4.47
N ASN A 129 5.75 5.83 3.82
CA ASN A 129 7.09 6.32 3.49
C ASN A 129 7.21 6.47 1.98
N ILE A 130 7.73 7.59 1.50
CA ILE A 130 7.82 7.86 0.05
C ILE A 130 9.26 7.85 -0.44
N THR A 131 9.44 7.39 -1.67
CA THR A 131 10.68 7.49 -2.45
C THR A 131 10.33 8.15 -3.77
N SER A 132 10.75 9.41 -3.93
CA SER A 132 10.35 10.20 -5.09
C SER A 132 11.19 9.83 -6.31
N THR A 133 10.55 9.61 -7.45
CA THR A 133 11.22 9.23 -8.69
C THR A 133 11.27 10.39 -9.68
N MET A 134 10.25 11.25 -9.67
CA MET A 134 10.14 12.37 -10.59
C MET A 134 9.54 13.59 -9.90
N ALA A 135 10.12 14.75 -10.17
CA ALA A 135 9.57 16.04 -9.81
C ALA A 135 9.66 17.00 -11.00
N TYR A 136 8.57 17.70 -11.28
CA TYR A 136 8.55 18.77 -12.28
C TYR A 136 7.66 19.90 -11.80
N GLY A 137 7.82 21.07 -12.41
CA GLY A 137 6.92 22.18 -12.19
C GLY A 137 6.64 22.95 -13.47
N THR A 138 5.53 23.65 -13.47
CA THR A 138 5.10 24.55 -14.52
C THR A 138 4.79 25.92 -13.96
N PHE A 139 4.99 26.93 -14.79
CA PHE A 139 4.69 28.31 -14.49
C PHE A 139 3.95 28.93 -15.67
N MET A 140 2.75 29.40 -15.38
CA MET A 140 1.90 30.09 -16.34
C MET A 140 1.63 31.51 -15.85
N THR A 141 1.76 32.48 -16.73
CA THR A 141 1.38 33.87 -16.49
C THR A 141 0.20 34.22 -17.38
N GLY A 142 -0.80 34.88 -16.80
CA GLY A 142 -1.96 35.43 -17.52
C GLY A 142 -2.15 36.89 -17.19
N ILE A 143 -3.12 37.53 -17.85
CA ILE A 143 -3.51 38.90 -17.51
C ILE A 143 -4.04 38.90 -16.07
N GLY A 144 -3.36 39.62 -15.18
CA GLY A 144 -3.77 39.79 -13.78
C GLY A 144 -3.28 38.72 -12.80
N GLY A 145 -2.46 37.75 -13.23
CA GLY A 145 -1.97 36.71 -12.32
C GLY A 145 -0.96 35.70 -12.86
N SER A 146 -0.54 34.81 -11.98
CA SER A 146 0.33 33.68 -12.31
C SER A 146 -0.05 32.43 -11.53
N THR A 147 0.12 31.27 -12.14
CA THR A 147 -0.10 29.96 -11.52
C THR A 147 1.19 29.16 -11.62
N THR A 148 1.68 28.69 -10.48
CA THR A 148 2.78 27.74 -10.38
C THR A 148 2.23 26.40 -9.93
N THR A 149 2.57 25.33 -10.64
CA THR A 149 2.22 23.97 -10.23
C THR A 149 3.50 23.16 -10.09
N TYR A 150 3.65 22.43 -8.99
CA TYR A 150 4.69 21.42 -8.83
C TYR A 150 4.03 20.05 -8.72
N MET A 151 4.61 19.04 -9.34
CA MET A 151 4.15 17.66 -9.24
C MET A 151 5.32 16.78 -8.85
N VAL A 152 5.11 15.93 -7.85
CA VAL A 152 6.07 14.93 -7.41
C VAL A 152 5.38 13.57 -7.39
N THR A 153 6.03 12.59 -7.98
CA THR A 153 5.54 11.21 -8.08
C THR A 153 6.63 10.25 -7.68
N GLY A 154 6.23 9.07 -7.22
CA GLY A 154 7.16 7.99 -6.93
C GLY A 154 6.50 6.82 -6.24
N ASP A 155 7.35 6.02 -5.63
CA ASP A 155 6.96 4.82 -4.92
C ASP A 155 6.68 5.12 -3.46
N MET A 156 5.84 4.29 -2.86
CA MET A 156 5.44 4.40 -1.47
C MET A 156 5.48 3.03 -0.82
N THR A 157 6.08 2.94 0.37
CA THR A 157 5.92 1.80 1.26
C THR A 157 4.90 2.15 2.35
N PHE A 158 4.02 1.21 2.60
CA PHE A 158 2.98 1.26 3.63
C PHE A 158 3.38 0.28 4.71
N ASP A 159 3.85 0.80 5.84
CA ASP A 159 4.07 0.02 7.05
C ASP A 159 2.71 -0.26 7.68
N GLU A 160 2.36 -1.54 7.75
CA GLU A 160 1.03 -2.00 8.12
C GLU A 160 0.92 -2.26 9.62
N PRO A 161 -0.20 -1.88 10.25
CA PRO A 161 -0.39 -2.14 11.67
C PRO A 161 -0.55 -3.65 11.94
N ASN A 162 -0.49 -4.00 13.23
CA ASN A 162 -0.79 -5.35 13.73
C ASN A 162 0.16 -6.45 13.22
N GLY A 163 1.38 -6.08 12.81
CA GLY A 163 2.41 -7.02 12.36
C GLY A 163 2.14 -7.62 10.98
N TYR A 164 1.25 -6.99 10.19
CA TYR A 164 1.10 -7.31 8.78
C TYR A 164 2.36 -6.87 8.02
N PRO A 165 2.72 -7.57 6.92
CA PRO A 165 3.88 -7.19 6.13
C PRO A 165 3.67 -5.84 5.46
N ASP A 166 4.76 -5.09 5.31
CA ASP A 166 4.78 -3.86 4.54
C ASP A 166 4.29 -4.09 3.12
N LEU A 167 3.54 -3.13 2.61
CA LEU A 167 2.98 -3.16 1.28
C LEU A 167 3.55 -2.03 0.43
N PHE A 168 3.57 -2.26 -0.88
CA PHE A 168 4.10 -1.30 -1.83
C PHE A 168 2.98 -0.61 -2.58
N GLY A 169 3.26 0.58 -3.07
CA GLY A 169 2.36 1.31 -3.93
C GLY A 169 3.05 2.53 -4.50
N THR A 170 2.23 3.47 -4.93
CA THR A 170 2.69 4.71 -5.55
C THR A 170 2.01 5.91 -4.91
N PHE A 171 2.64 7.07 -5.03
CA PHE A 171 2.07 8.33 -4.66
C PHE A 171 2.24 9.37 -5.77
N SER A 172 1.33 10.33 -5.78
CA SER A 172 1.41 11.53 -6.61
C SER A 172 0.93 12.71 -5.76
N ILE A 173 1.78 13.72 -5.59
CA ILE A 173 1.44 14.96 -4.90
C ILE A 173 1.64 16.15 -5.81
N GLY A 174 0.57 16.91 -6.03
CA GLY A 174 0.59 18.17 -6.77
C GLY A 174 0.41 19.34 -5.82
N PHE A 175 1.19 20.40 -6.03
CA PHE A 175 1.09 21.67 -5.32
C PHE A 175 0.71 22.75 -6.32
N THR A 176 -0.26 23.58 -6.00
CA THR A 176 -0.68 24.71 -6.85
C THR A 176 -0.63 26.00 -6.05
N ARG A 177 0.08 26.99 -6.60
CA ARG A 177 0.15 28.36 -6.09
C ARG A 177 -0.38 29.29 -7.17
N SER A 178 -1.51 29.93 -6.90
CA SER A 178 -2.11 30.93 -7.78
C SER A 178 -1.98 32.31 -7.15
N VAL A 179 -1.49 33.28 -7.92
CA VAL A 179 -1.41 34.69 -7.55
C VAL A 179 -2.30 35.47 -8.48
N THR A 180 -3.38 36.07 -7.96
CA THR A 180 -4.32 36.87 -8.76
C THR A 180 -4.58 38.20 -8.05
N GLY A 181 -4.31 39.32 -8.71
CA GLY A 181 -4.53 40.65 -8.12
C GLY A 181 -3.82 40.87 -6.77
N GLY A 182 -2.66 40.25 -6.56
CA GLY A 182 -1.90 40.31 -5.30
C GLY A 182 -2.35 39.32 -4.22
N GLN A 183 -3.45 38.61 -4.41
CA GLN A 183 -3.89 37.54 -3.51
C GLN A 183 -3.21 36.23 -3.86
N VAL A 184 -2.73 35.49 -2.86
CA VAL A 184 -2.06 34.20 -3.03
C VAL A 184 -2.96 33.09 -2.50
N SER A 185 -3.32 32.14 -3.37
CA SER A 185 -4.02 30.91 -3.02
C SER A 185 -3.09 29.72 -3.22
N GLN A 186 -3.02 28.83 -2.23
CA GLN A 186 -2.04 27.73 -2.20
C GLN A 186 -2.70 26.46 -1.69
N SER A 187 -2.59 25.41 -2.48
CA SER A 187 -3.20 24.12 -2.16
C SER A 187 -2.32 22.97 -2.62
N TYR A 188 -2.61 21.78 -2.12
CA TYR A 188 -2.05 20.55 -2.62
C TYR A 188 -3.15 19.49 -2.81
N ASN A 189 -2.90 18.55 -3.71
CA ASN A 189 -3.63 17.31 -3.85
C ASN A 189 -2.66 16.14 -3.71
N LEU A 190 -3.06 15.11 -2.97
CA LEU A 190 -2.28 13.90 -2.79
C LEU A 190 -3.14 12.71 -3.21
N SER A 191 -2.57 11.83 -4.02
CA SER A 191 -3.14 10.54 -4.37
C SER A 191 -2.17 9.44 -3.98
N LEU A 192 -2.68 8.44 -3.26
CA LEU A 192 -1.99 7.24 -2.85
C LEU A 192 -2.67 6.06 -3.50
N GLN A 193 -1.88 5.15 -4.07
CA GLN A 193 -2.37 3.88 -4.58
C GLN A 193 -1.56 2.76 -3.96
N LYS A 194 -2.22 1.98 -3.12
CA LYS A 194 -1.64 0.83 -2.44
C LYS A 194 -1.91 -0.44 -3.24
N SER A 195 -0.85 -1.18 -3.53
CA SER A 195 -0.91 -2.48 -4.19
C SER A 195 -0.86 -3.60 -3.15
N GLY A 196 -1.81 -4.53 -3.20
CA GLY A 196 -1.72 -5.75 -2.40
C GLY A 196 -0.74 -6.73 -3.06
N LEU A 197 0.21 -7.27 -2.29
CA LEU A 197 0.98 -8.43 -2.75
C LEU A 197 0.04 -9.63 -2.85
N THR A 198 -0.16 -10.15 -4.06
CA THR A 198 -0.64 -11.51 -4.26
C THR A 198 0.50 -12.43 -3.84
N VAL A 199 0.45 -12.95 -2.62
CA VAL A 199 1.12 -14.23 -2.36
C VAL A 199 0.41 -15.22 -3.27
N ASN A 200 1.08 -15.65 -4.35
CA ASN A 200 0.67 -16.81 -5.12
C ASN A 200 0.59 -17.98 -4.12
N VAL A 201 -0.61 -18.24 -3.59
CA VAL A 201 -0.89 -19.48 -2.89
C VAL A 201 -0.61 -20.58 -3.92
N PRO A 202 0.40 -21.45 -3.70
CA PRO A 202 0.60 -22.57 -4.60
C PRO A 202 -0.71 -23.35 -4.67
N GLU A 203 -1.23 -23.57 -5.88
CA GLU A 203 -2.42 -24.38 -6.04
C GLU A 203 -2.24 -25.73 -5.30
N PRO A 204 -3.29 -26.27 -4.66
CA PRO A 204 -3.20 -27.53 -3.89
C PRO A 204 -2.61 -28.70 -4.68
N SER A 205 -2.60 -28.62 -6.01
CA SER A 205 -2.01 -29.55 -6.95
C SER A 205 -0.47 -29.66 -6.84
N ALA A 206 0.24 -28.61 -6.44
CA ALA A 206 1.71 -28.64 -6.30
C ALA A 206 2.17 -29.46 -5.09
N ILE A 207 1.39 -29.46 -4.00
CA ILE A 207 1.66 -30.27 -2.80
C ILE A 207 1.31 -31.74 -3.05
N LEU A 208 0.23 -32.01 -3.80
CA LEU A 208 -0.06 -33.38 -4.26
C LEU A 208 0.99 -33.92 -5.23
N GLY A 209 1.64 -33.08 -6.03
CA GLY A 209 2.75 -33.48 -6.90
C GLY A 209 3.98 -33.98 -6.13
N ILE A 210 4.25 -33.41 -4.94
CA ILE A 210 5.39 -33.82 -4.10
C ILE A 210 5.06 -35.11 -3.33
N PHE A 211 3.83 -35.27 -2.83
CA PHE A 211 3.41 -36.52 -2.17
C PHE A 211 3.15 -37.67 -3.15
N ALA A 212 2.75 -37.39 -4.39
CA ALA A 212 2.67 -38.40 -5.44
C ALA A 212 4.06 -38.94 -5.83
N VAL A 213 5.10 -38.10 -5.82
CA VAL A 213 6.47 -38.55 -6.13
C VAL A 213 7.09 -39.37 -4.98
N ALA A 214 6.64 -39.18 -3.74
CA ALA A 214 6.99 -40.06 -2.61
C ALA A 214 6.18 -41.38 -2.58
N GLY A 215 5.12 -41.51 -3.37
CA GLY A 215 4.22 -42.66 -3.41
C GLY A 215 4.52 -43.72 -4.48
N VAL A 216 5.45 -43.47 -5.41
CA VAL A 216 5.80 -44.40 -6.52
C VAL A 216 7.15 -45.09 -6.29
N GLY A 217 7.70 -45.04 -5.07
CA GLY A 217 9.08 -45.46 -4.79
C GLY A 217 9.29 -46.80 -4.09
N PHE A 218 8.26 -47.60 -3.76
CA PHE A 218 8.48 -48.93 -3.15
C PHE A 218 7.45 -49.97 -3.58
N PHE A 219 7.38 -50.23 -4.89
CA PHE A 219 6.84 -51.48 -5.42
C PHE A 219 7.71 -51.96 -6.58
N LEU A 220 8.94 -52.39 -6.26
CA LEU A 220 9.72 -53.23 -7.16
C LEU A 220 9.29 -54.69 -7.02
N ARG A 221 8.34 -55.07 -7.89
CA ARG A 221 8.37 -56.24 -8.78
C ARG A 221 8.45 -57.66 -8.17
N ARG A 222 7.31 -58.35 -8.24
CA ARG A 222 7.16 -59.82 -8.23
C ARG A 222 7.96 -60.49 -9.36
N LYS A 223 8.69 -61.58 -9.11
CA LYS A 223 8.72 -62.81 -9.95
C LYS A 223 9.56 -63.97 -9.35
N SER A 224 9.00 -65.18 -9.55
CA SER A 224 9.40 -66.57 -9.20
C SER A 224 9.55 -66.90 -7.73
#